data_AF-A0A2B7WXU2-F1
#
_entry.id   AF-A0A2B7WXU2-F1
#
_cell.length_a   1.000
_cell.length_b   1.000
_cell.length_c   1.000
_cell.angle_alpha   90.00
_cell.angle_beta   90.00
_cell.angle_gamma   90.00
#
_symmetry.space_group_name_H-M   'P 1'
#
loop_
_entity.id
_entity.type
_entity.pdbx_description
1 polymer ?
#
loop_
_entity_poly.entity_id
_entity_poly.type
_entity_poly.pdbx_seq_one_letter_code
_entity_poly.pdbx_strand_id
1 'polypeptide(L)'
;MDKENTRSSSPMSKTCQSCANSKVRCVRTAGQQPCNRCRRLGKECVYRQTRRRFYGFQKDLRIEALELKVNELMGTIVASSLTDTDVGASETRGNTLGGSEPDARSVVDEDVIDRGLLTIEIAEIFFGTFKTAMTEYFPFVVIPPQVTAEQLRREKPFLFLAVLASSSFTDMPL
;
A
#
# COMPACT_ATOMS: atom_id res chain seq x y z
N MET A 1 23.48 -13.77 -49.00
CA MET A 1 22.50 -14.66 -48.37
C MET A 1 22.27 -14.17 -46.95
N ASP A 2 21.27 -13.31 -46.86
CA ASP A 2 20.23 -13.15 -45.85
C ASP A 2 20.52 -12.97 -44.35
N LYS A 3 19.90 -11.88 -43.85
CA LYS A 3 19.83 -11.29 -42.51
C LYS A 3 19.10 -12.19 -41.51
N GLU A 4 19.58 -12.26 -40.27
CA GLU A 4 18.72 -12.53 -39.11
C GLU A 4 18.82 -11.34 -38.12
N ASN A 5 17.96 -10.35 -38.35
CA ASN A 5 17.74 -9.21 -37.47
C ASN A 5 16.85 -9.67 -36.30
N THR A 6 17.46 -10.04 -35.16
CA THR A 6 16.73 -10.38 -33.93
C THR A 6 16.03 -9.14 -33.38
N ARG A 7 14.82 -8.88 -33.89
CA ARG A 7 13.92 -7.81 -33.41
C ARG A 7 13.59 -8.05 -31.94
N SER A 8 14.12 -7.19 -31.08
CA SER A 8 13.75 -7.08 -29.67
C SER A 8 12.24 -6.88 -29.51
N SER A 9 11.50 -7.93 -29.18
CA SER A 9 10.05 -7.84 -28.97
C SER A 9 9.75 -6.94 -27.79
N SER A 10 9.03 -5.84 -28.02
CA SER A 10 8.64 -4.95 -26.95
C SER A 10 7.70 -5.63 -25.95
N PRO A 11 7.83 -5.37 -24.64
CA PRO A 11 7.01 -6.02 -23.63
C PRO A 11 5.54 -5.60 -23.79
N MET A 12 4.65 -6.56 -24.05
CA MET A 12 3.20 -6.34 -24.12
C MET A 12 2.54 -6.51 -22.75
N SER A 13 1.35 -5.94 -22.58
CA SER A 13 0.56 -6.06 -21.35
C SER A 13 0.18 -7.51 -21.07
N LYS A 14 0.08 -7.89 -19.78
CA LYS A 14 -0.35 -9.24 -19.38
C LYS A 14 -1.87 -9.47 -19.54
N THR A 15 -2.65 -8.40 -19.64
CA THR A 15 -4.12 -8.40 -19.80
C THR A 15 -4.48 -7.73 -21.13
N CYS A 16 -5.43 -8.29 -21.88
CA CYS A 16 -5.94 -7.66 -23.11
C CYS A 16 -6.88 -6.49 -22.77
N GLN A 17 -7.06 -5.56 -23.71
CA GLN A 17 -7.88 -4.36 -23.53
C GLN A 17 -9.35 -4.70 -23.21
N SER A 18 -9.94 -5.68 -23.90
CA SER A 18 -11.34 -6.08 -23.65
C SER A 18 -11.54 -6.60 -22.22
N CYS A 19 -10.63 -7.42 -21.71
CA CYS A 19 -10.74 -7.93 -20.33
C CYS A 19 -10.43 -6.84 -19.30
N ALA A 20 -9.50 -5.94 -19.59
CA ALA A 20 -9.20 -4.78 -18.73
C ALA A 20 -10.41 -3.85 -18.62
N ASN A 21 -11.02 -3.47 -19.75
CA ASN A 21 -12.17 -2.57 -19.79
C ASN A 21 -13.42 -3.21 -19.14
N SER A 22 -13.59 -4.52 -19.28
CA SER A 22 -14.65 -5.27 -18.60
C SER A 22 -14.34 -5.62 -17.15
N LYS A 23 -13.15 -5.29 -16.62
CA LYS A 23 -12.69 -5.63 -15.26
C LYS A 23 -12.80 -7.13 -14.91
N VAL A 24 -12.44 -8.00 -15.84
CA VAL A 24 -12.49 -9.46 -15.68
C VAL A 24 -11.13 -10.11 -15.93
N ARG A 25 -10.95 -11.33 -15.41
CA ARG A 25 -9.71 -12.09 -15.58
C ARG A 25 -9.42 -12.42 -17.05
N CYS A 26 -8.22 -12.07 -17.52
CA CYS A 26 -7.72 -12.45 -18.83
C CYS A 26 -6.85 -13.71 -18.70
N VAL A 27 -7.31 -14.83 -19.28
CA VAL A 27 -6.56 -16.11 -19.28
C VAL A 27 -6.16 -16.46 -20.70
N ARG A 28 -4.86 -16.66 -20.92
CA ARG A 28 -4.27 -17.02 -22.21
C ARG A 28 -3.49 -18.33 -22.06
N THR A 29 -3.81 -19.31 -22.88
CA THR A 29 -2.99 -20.52 -23.05
C THR A 29 -1.77 -20.15 -23.90
N ALA A 30 -0.58 -20.62 -23.51
CA ALA A 30 0.68 -20.27 -24.19
C ALA A 30 0.55 -20.44 -25.72
N GLY A 31 0.91 -19.40 -26.48
CA GLY A 31 0.86 -19.42 -27.94
C GLY A 31 -0.49 -19.03 -28.58
N GLN A 32 -1.64 -19.19 -27.92
CA GLN A 32 -2.93 -18.86 -28.55
C GLN A 32 -3.34 -17.39 -28.33
N GLN A 33 -3.71 -16.71 -29.41
CA GLN A 33 -4.57 -15.52 -29.41
C GLN A 33 -5.86 -15.90 -30.13
N PRO A 34 -7.05 -15.44 -29.69
CA PRO A 34 -7.32 -14.53 -28.56
C PRO A 34 -7.32 -15.23 -27.18
N CYS A 35 -7.49 -14.47 -26.09
CA CYS A 35 -7.65 -15.04 -24.75
C CYS A 35 -8.97 -15.83 -24.63
N ASN A 36 -9.09 -16.71 -23.63
CA ASN A 36 -10.24 -17.61 -23.47
C ASN A 36 -11.59 -16.89 -23.45
N ARG A 37 -11.68 -15.74 -22.78
CA ARG A 37 -12.90 -14.94 -22.73
C ARG A 37 -13.25 -14.33 -24.08
N CYS A 38 -12.28 -13.64 -24.70
CA CYS A 38 -12.50 -12.99 -25.99
C CYS A 38 -12.89 -14.01 -27.08
N ARG A 39 -12.29 -15.21 -27.05
CA ARG A 39 -12.70 -16.34 -27.92
C ARG A 39 -14.17 -16.69 -27.75
N ARG A 40 -14.60 -16.96 -26.50
CA ARG A 40 -15.98 -17.37 -26.18
C ARG A 40 -17.01 -16.30 -26.52
N LEU A 41 -16.67 -15.03 -26.35
CA LEU A 41 -17.60 -13.90 -26.57
C LEU A 41 -17.52 -13.30 -27.98
N GLY A 42 -16.66 -13.83 -28.85
CA GLY A 42 -16.42 -13.26 -30.18
C GLY A 42 -15.97 -11.79 -30.14
N LYS A 43 -15.19 -11.41 -29.13
CA LYS A 43 -14.71 -10.02 -28.95
C LYS A 43 -13.26 -9.89 -29.40
N GLU A 44 -12.92 -8.70 -29.89
CA GLU A 44 -11.55 -8.35 -30.25
C GLU A 44 -10.60 -8.45 -29.03
N CYS A 45 -9.43 -9.05 -29.23
CA CYS A 45 -8.46 -9.34 -28.16
C CYS A 45 -7.11 -8.67 -28.42
N VAL A 46 -7.04 -7.36 -28.24
CA VAL A 46 -5.80 -6.59 -28.43
C VAL A 46 -5.06 -6.42 -27.11
N TYR A 47 -3.74 -6.61 -27.11
CA TYR A 47 -2.86 -6.28 -25.99
C TYR A 47 -2.14 -4.96 -26.29
N ARG A 48 -1.97 -4.09 -25.30
CA ARG A 48 -1.18 -2.85 -25.49
C ARG A 48 0.29 -3.15 -25.26
N GLN A 49 1.16 -2.53 -26.06
CA GLN A 49 2.58 -2.45 -25.73
C GLN A 49 2.71 -1.69 -24.40
N THR A 50 3.40 -2.28 -23.43
CA THR A 50 3.68 -1.56 -22.19
C THR A 50 4.69 -0.46 -22.51
N ARG A 51 4.40 0.77 -22.06
CA ARG A 51 5.46 1.77 -21.94
C ARG A 51 6.32 1.31 -20.78
N ARG A 52 7.63 1.15 -21.00
CA ARG A 52 8.57 1.04 -19.87
C ARG A 52 8.34 2.30 -19.04
N ARG A 53 7.93 2.14 -17.77
CA ARG A 53 7.91 3.27 -16.83
C ARG A 53 9.36 3.72 -16.73
N PHE A 54 9.69 4.85 -17.36
CA PHE A 54 11.04 5.39 -17.39
C PHE A 54 11.31 6.01 -16.01
N TYR A 55 11.58 5.17 -15.02
CA TYR A 55 11.87 5.56 -13.64
C TYR A 55 13.38 5.76 -13.41
N GLY A 56 14.20 5.66 -14.46
CA GLY A 56 15.65 5.89 -14.41
C GLY A 56 15.98 7.36 -14.17
N PHE A 57 15.47 8.25 -15.03
CA PHE A 57 15.78 9.69 -14.96
C PHE A 57 15.47 10.35 -13.61
N GLN A 58 14.40 9.92 -12.92
CA GLN A 58 14.04 10.47 -11.61
C GLN A 58 14.90 9.91 -10.47
N LYS A 59 15.48 8.72 -10.65
CA LYS A 59 16.50 8.18 -9.75
C LYS A 59 17.85 8.86 -10.00
N ASP A 60 18.22 9.07 -11.25
CA ASP A 60 19.49 9.69 -11.64
C ASP A 60 19.59 11.14 -11.15
N LEU A 61 18.53 11.94 -11.34
CA LEU A 61 18.44 13.31 -10.78
C LEU A 61 18.46 13.31 -9.25
N ARG A 62 17.85 12.30 -8.62
CA ARG A 62 17.84 12.19 -7.15
C ARG A 62 19.21 11.79 -6.61
N ILE A 63 19.94 10.94 -7.32
CA ILE A 63 21.31 10.54 -6.98
C ILE A 63 22.22 11.78 -7.05
N GLU A 64 22.18 12.54 -8.14
CA GLU A 64 22.97 13.77 -8.30
C GLU A 64 22.68 14.80 -7.19
N ALA A 65 21.40 15.03 -6.87
CA ALA A 65 21.01 15.93 -5.79
C ALA A 65 21.50 15.46 -4.42
N LEU A 66 21.53 14.15 -4.17
CA LEU A 66 22.04 13.58 -2.92
C LEU A 66 23.57 13.67 -2.85
N GLU A 67 24.29 13.42 -3.95
CA GLU A 67 25.74 13.56 -4.03
C GLU A 67 26.19 15.01 -3.76
N LEU A 68 25.48 15.99 -4.33
CA LEU A 68 25.72 17.40 -4.03
C LEU A 68 25.53 17.72 -2.55
N LYS A 69 24.46 17.20 -1.92
CA LYS A 69 24.19 17.46 -0.51
C LYS A 69 25.21 16.79 0.42
N VAL A 70 25.67 15.58 0.09
CA VAL A 70 26.76 14.92 0.82
C VAL A 70 28.03 15.76 0.77
N ASN A 71 28.42 16.26 -0.40
CA ASN A 71 29.61 17.10 -0.54
C ASN A 71 29.51 18.40 0.28
N GLU A 72 28.34 19.04 0.31
CA GLU A 72 28.10 20.23 1.14
C GLU A 72 28.27 19.92 2.65
N LEU A 73 27.67 18.82 3.12
CA LEU A 73 27.77 18.39 4.52
C LEU A 73 29.20 17.98 4.90
N MET A 74 29.93 17.33 4.00
CA MET A 74 31.35 17.00 4.22
C MET A 74 32.19 18.29 4.27
N GLY A 75 31.90 19.27 3.41
CA GLY A 75 32.56 20.57 3.42
C GLY A 75 32.39 21.32 4.74
N THR A 76 31.19 21.33 5.32
CA THR A 76 30.94 21.98 6.62
C THR A 76 31.61 21.25 7.79
N ILE A 77 31.61 19.92 7.82
CA ILE A 77 32.29 19.12 8.87
C ILE A 77 33.81 19.35 8.82
N VAL A 78 34.41 19.37 7.62
CA VAL A 78 35.84 19.63 7.46
C VAL A 78 36.18 21.08 7.83
N ALA A 79 35.34 22.05 7.47
CA ALA A 79 35.53 23.45 7.85
C ALA A 79 35.44 23.67 9.37
N SER A 80 34.50 22.99 10.05
CA SER A 80 34.39 23.01 11.51
C SER A 80 35.53 22.29 12.24
N SER A 81 36.37 21.53 11.54
CA SER A 81 37.51 20.80 12.13
C SER A 81 38.81 21.62 12.20
N LEU A 82 38.83 22.88 11.71
CA LEU A 82 40.04 23.72 11.70
C LEU A 82 40.01 24.90 12.68
N THR A 83 39.01 25.01 13.56
CA THR A 83 38.99 26.01 14.64
C THR A 83 38.63 25.40 15.98
N ASP A 84 39.63 25.41 16.86
CA ASP A 84 39.64 25.37 18.33
C ASP A 84 39.92 24.07 19.12
N THR A 85 40.92 24.22 19.98
CA THR A 85 41.44 23.34 21.03
C THR A 85 40.86 23.70 22.41
N ASP A 86 40.56 22.67 23.23
CA ASP A 86 40.42 22.64 24.72
C ASP A 86 39.18 23.37 25.32
N VAL A 87 38.34 22.88 26.26
CA VAL A 87 38.42 22.04 27.48
C VAL A 87 37.01 21.48 27.81
N GLY A 88 36.89 20.27 28.40
CA GLY A 88 35.93 20.02 29.50
C GLY A 88 34.78 18.98 29.35
N ALA A 89 35.05 17.76 29.84
CA ALA A 89 34.23 16.81 30.64
C ALA A 89 32.72 16.50 30.37
N SER A 90 32.43 15.18 30.44
CA SER A 90 31.11 14.48 30.55
C SER A 90 30.22 14.55 29.29
N GLU A 91 29.67 13.49 28.70
CA GLU A 91 29.11 12.25 29.24
C GLU A 91 29.08 11.15 28.14
N THR A 92 29.04 9.91 28.61
CA THR A 92 29.05 8.68 27.83
C THR A 92 27.70 8.42 27.14
N ARG A 93 27.75 8.13 25.82
CA ARG A 93 26.82 7.34 24.96
C ARG A 93 25.61 8.02 24.29
N GLY A 94 25.81 8.36 23.01
CA GLY A 94 25.19 7.63 21.89
C GLY A 94 23.82 8.10 21.38
N ASN A 95 23.78 9.21 20.64
CA ASN A 95 22.58 9.62 19.87
C ASN A 95 22.73 9.17 18.41
N THR A 96 22.03 8.08 18.05
CA THR A 96 22.02 7.50 16.70
C THR A 96 20.80 8.01 15.95
N LEU A 97 20.99 8.97 15.03
CA LEU A 97 20.01 9.29 13.98
C LEU A 97 20.47 8.65 12.68
N GLY A 98 20.38 7.33 12.65
CA GLY A 98 20.26 6.59 11.40
C GLY A 98 18.77 6.54 11.06
N GLY A 99 18.42 6.79 9.80
CA GLY A 99 17.07 6.54 9.29
C GLY A 99 16.73 5.07 9.50
N SER A 100 16.04 4.78 10.61
CA SER A 100 15.37 3.52 10.81
C SER A 100 14.18 3.52 9.85
N GLU A 101 14.18 2.59 8.89
CA GLU A 101 12.94 1.88 8.60
C GLU A 101 12.14 1.74 9.90
N PRO A 102 10.83 2.03 9.95
CA PRO A 102 10.09 1.87 11.19
C PRO A 102 10.35 0.44 11.68
N ASP A 103 11.07 0.36 12.80
CA ASP A 103 11.45 -0.86 13.46
C ASP A 103 10.16 -1.66 13.62
N ALA A 104 10.12 -2.85 13.04
CA ALA A 104 8.96 -3.74 13.05
C ALA A 104 8.71 -4.32 14.47
N ARG A 105 9.11 -3.59 15.52
CA ARG A 105 9.01 -3.91 16.92
C ARG A 105 8.35 -2.73 17.64
N SER A 106 7.09 -2.97 17.99
CA SER A 106 6.12 -2.13 18.70
C SER A 106 5.56 -0.91 17.94
N VAL A 107 4.94 -1.13 16.78
CA VAL A 107 3.70 -0.36 16.52
C VAL A 107 2.76 -0.83 17.61
N VAL A 108 2.52 0.01 18.61
CA VAL A 108 1.45 -0.21 19.57
C VAL A 108 0.19 -0.35 18.72
N ASP A 109 -0.46 -1.52 18.77
CA ASP A 109 -1.68 -1.83 18.01
C ASP A 109 -2.86 -1.06 18.61
N GLU A 110 -2.69 0.26 18.75
CA GLU A 110 -3.70 1.18 19.26
C GLU A 110 -4.70 1.40 18.14
N ASP A 111 -5.92 0.96 18.39
CA ASP A 111 -7.01 1.12 17.44
C ASP A 111 -7.74 2.46 17.61
N VAL A 112 -8.83 2.63 16.86
CA VAL A 112 -9.63 3.85 16.85
C VAL A 112 -10.26 4.20 18.21
N ILE A 113 -10.47 3.22 19.09
CA ILE A 113 -10.98 3.46 20.44
C ILE A 113 -9.85 3.88 21.39
N ASP A 114 -8.69 3.23 21.32
CA ASP A 114 -7.53 3.60 22.17
C ASP A 114 -7.06 5.03 21.88
N ARG A 115 -7.15 5.44 20.61
CA ARG A 115 -6.85 6.81 20.17
C ARG A 115 -7.92 7.84 20.53
N GLY A 116 -9.05 7.41 21.13
CA GLY A 116 -10.17 8.28 21.47
C GLY A 116 -10.93 8.86 20.28
N LEU A 117 -10.78 8.28 19.09
CA LEU A 117 -11.50 8.71 17.89
C LEU A 117 -12.96 8.21 17.89
N LEU A 118 -13.19 7.07 18.53
CA LEU A 118 -14.52 6.48 18.73
C LEU A 118 -14.64 5.99 20.17
N THR A 119 -15.81 6.17 20.78
CA THR A 119 -16.11 5.54 22.07
C THR A 119 -16.56 4.10 21.86
N ILE A 120 -16.38 3.25 22.88
CA ILE A 120 -16.87 1.86 22.84
C ILE A 120 -18.40 1.80 22.66
N GLU A 121 -19.12 2.80 23.16
CA GLU A 121 -20.57 2.91 23.01
C GLU A 121 -20.98 3.15 21.56
N ILE A 122 -20.32 4.07 20.86
CA ILE A 122 -20.56 4.31 19.42
C ILE A 122 -20.19 3.07 18.61
N ALA A 123 -19.11 2.38 19.00
CA ALA A 123 -18.71 1.14 18.37
C ALA A 123 -19.79 0.05 18.49
N GLU A 124 -20.45 -0.08 19.64
CA GLU A 124 -21.59 -1.00 19.81
C GLU A 124 -22.81 -0.61 18.95
N ILE A 125 -23.07 0.68 18.78
CA ILE A 125 -24.15 1.16 17.90
C ILE A 125 -23.85 0.75 16.44
N PHE A 126 -22.66 1.04 15.93
CA PHE A 126 -22.22 0.64 14.59
C PHE A 126 -22.27 -0.88 14.42
N PHE A 127 -21.84 -1.61 15.44
CA PHE A 127 -21.87 -3.06 15.45
C PHE A 127 -23.29 -3.64 15.41
N GLY A 128 -24.22 -3.03 16.15
CA GLY A 128 -25.64 -3.34 16.09
C GLY A 128 -26.22 -3.13 14.69
N THR A 129 -25.92 -1.99 14.06
CA THR A 129 -26.33 -1.67 12.68
C THR A 129 -25.82 -2.70 11.68
N PHE A 130 -24.58 -3.17 11.82
CA PHE A 130 -24.04 -4.22 10.95
C PHE A 130 -24.84 -5.52 11.05
N LYS A 131 -25.13 -5.96 12.28
CA LYS A 131 -25.87 -7.20 12.56
C LYS A 131 -27.30 -7.16 12.03
N THR A 132 -27.96 -6.00 12.06
CA THR A 132 -29.38 -5.88 11.71
C THR A 132 -29.62 -5.41 10.28
N ALA A 133 -28.90 -4.39 9.80
CA ALA A 133 -29.18 -3.73 8.52
C ALA A 133 -28.28 -4.21 7.38
N MET A 134 -27.03 -4.57 7.65
CA MET A 134 -26.06 -4.92 6.60
C MET A 134 -26.04 -6.43 6.31
N THR A 135 -26.30 -7.26 7.32
CA THR A 135 -26.25 -8.72 7.22
C THR A 135 -27.30 -9.27 6.23
N GLU A 136 -28.44 -8.58 6.05
CA GLU A 136 -29.49 -8.98 5.09
C GLU A 136 -29.00 -8.99 3.64
N TYR A 137 -28.19 -7.99 3.25
CA TYR A 137 -27.67 -7.87 1.90
C TYR A 137 -26.28 -8.51 1.72
N PHE A 138 -25.62 -8.87 2.82
CA PHE A 138 -24.26 -9.41 2.83
C PHE A 138 -24.12 -10.62 3.78
N PRO A 139 -24.68 -11.80 3.42
CA PRO A 139 -24.75 -12.96 4.30
C PRO A 139 -23.45 -13.77 4.41
N PHE A 140 -22.32 -13.23 3.96
CA PHE A 140 -21.04 -13.95 3.95
C PHE A 140 -20.27 -13.80 5.26
N VAL A 141 -20.60 -12.80 6.06
CA VAL A 141 -19.97 -12.52 7.36
C VAL A 141 -21.07 -12.34 8.39
N VAL A 142 -21.59 -13.47 8.88
CA VAL A 142 -22.64 -13.49 9.91
C VAL A 142 -21.99 -13.48 11.28
N ILE A 143 -22.29 -12.44 12.07
CA ILE A 143 -21.82 -12.32 13.44
C ILE A 143 -22.97 -12.69 14.38
N PRO A 144 -22.79 -13.68 15.29
CA PRO A 144 -23.84 -14.09 16.19
C PRO A 144 -24.33 -12.93 17.08
N PRO A 145 -25.63 -12.88 17.42
CA PRO A 145 -26.21 -11.75 18.15
C PRO A 145 -25.59 -11.53 19.54
N GLN A 146 -25.11 -12.60 20.18
CA GLN A 146 -24.49 -12.59 21.51
C GLN A 146 -23.07 -12.01 21.55
N VAL A 147 -22.41 -11.86 20.39
CA VAL A 147 -21.07 -11.25 20.35
C VAL A 147 -21.22 -9.75 20.55
N THR A 148 -20.36 -9.18 21.39
CA THR A 148 -20.22 -7.74 21.64
C THR A 148 -19.10 -7.14 20.78
N ALA A 149 -19.13 -5.83 20.58
CA ALA A 149 -18.09 -5.09 19.89
C ALA A 149 -16.72 -5.28 20.59
N GLU A 150 -16.70 -5.27 21.93
CA GLU A 150 -15.48 -5.48 22.72
C GLU A 150 -14.90 -6.89 22.56
N GLN A 151 -15.76 -7.90 22.56
CA GLN A 151 -15.31 -9.27 22.30
C GLN A 151 -14.73 -9.40 20.89
N LEU A 152 -15.38 -8.81 19.89
CA LEU A 152 -14.89 -8.86 18.51
C LEU A 152 -13.58 -8.09 18.34
N ARG A 153 -13.43 -6.95 19.00
CA ARG A 153 -12.22 -6.14 19.05
C ARG A 153 -11.02 -6.96 19.54
N ARG A 154 -11.19 -7.77 20.58
CA ARG A 154 -10.13 -8.62 21.15
C ARG A 154 -9.82 -9.86 20.30
N GLU A 155 -10.84 -10.53 19.77
CA GLU A 155 -10.65 -11.79 19.04
C GLU A 155 -10.27 -11.58 17.57
N LYS A 156 -10.83 -10.55 16.92
CA LYS A 156 -10.73 -10.30 15.49
C LYS A 156 -10.65 -8.78 15.20
N PRO A 157 -9.55 -8.11 15.57
CA PRO A 157 -9.41 -6.65 15.48
C PRO A 157 -9.60 -6.09 14.06
N PHE A 158 -9.11 -6.81 13.03
CA PHE A 158 -9.32 -6.40 11.64
C PHE A 158 -10.81 -6.44 11.23
N LEU A 159 -11.53 -7.49 11.64
CA LEU A 159 -12.95 -7.60 11.34
C LEU A 159 -13.74 -6.52 12.07
N PHE A 160 -13.41 -6.26 13.33
CA PHE A 160 -13.98 -5.17 14.11
C PHE A 160 -13.83 -3.82 13.38
N LEU A 161 -12.62 -3.46 12.93
CA LEU A 161 -12.38 -2.23 12.17
C LEU A 161 -13.16 -2.18 10.85
N ALA A 162 -13.22 -3.28 10.11
CA ALA A 162 -13.97 -3.36 8.86
C ALA A 162 -15.48 -3.15 9.09
N VAL A 163 -16.02 -3.73 10.17
CA VAL A 163 -17.42 -3.54 10.56
C VAL A 163 -17.68 -2.07 10.88
N LEU A 164 -16.88 -1.45 11.76
CA LEU A 164 -17.02 -0.04 12.12
C LEU A 164 -16.96 0.87 10.89
N ALA A 165 -15.97 0.67 10.02
CA ALA A 165 -15.82 1.47 8.80
C ALA A 165 -17.00 1.28 7.83
N SER A 166 -17.56 0.08 7.74
CA SER A 166 -18.71 -0.18 6.88
C SER A 166 -20.00 0.42 7.43
N SER A 167 -20.15 0.48 8.75
CA SER A 167 -21.37 0.93 9.44
C SER A 167 -21.39 2.41 9.80
N SER A 168 -20.25 3.12 9.68
CA SER A 168 -20.17 4.56 9.98
C SER A 168 -21.00 5.46 9.06
N PHE A 169 -21.60 4.92 7.98
CA PHE A 169 -22.45 5.69 7.07
C PHE A 169 -23.69 6.28 7.75
N THR A 170 -24.15 5.70 8.87
CA THR A 170 -25.31 6.21 9.61
C THR A 170 -25.06 7.56 10.28
N ASP A 171 -23.78 7.92 10.48
CA ASP A 171 -23.37 9.14 11.16
C ASP A 171 -22.94 10.26 10.18
N MET A 172 -23.17 10.05 8.88
CA MET A 172 -22.84 11.03 7.85
C MET A 172 -24.03 11.98 7.62
N PRO A 173 -23.90 13.30 7.89
CA PRO A 173 -24.95 14.25 7.57
C PRO A 173 -25.09 14.37 6.04
N LEU A 174 -26.33 14.26 5.55
CA LEU A 174 -26.71 14.43 4.14
C LEU A 174 -26.59 15.90 3.69
#